data_AF-A0A2I2ULB6-F1
#
_entry.id   AF-A0A2I2ULB6-F1
#
_cell.length_a   1.000
_cell.length_b   1.000
_cell.length_c   1.000
_cell.angle_alpha   90.00
_cell.angle_beta   90.00
_cell.angle_gamma   90.00
#
_symmetry.space_group_name_H-M   'P 1'
#
loop_
_entity.id
_entity.type
_entity.pdbx_description
1 polymer ?
#
loop_
_entity_poly.entity_id
_entity_poly.type
_entity_poly.pdbx_seq_one_letter_code
_entity_poly.pdbx_strand_id
1 'polypeptide(L)'
;MMSSTCRLLSETSSIGDTQGSSRRDSERNFCLEPSPLTFLRCSEETSSTSGRSSGPQALSCTFSPLKMMRTLLMSLVSCLVAINEAKLINRCDLARVLHKEDLDGFEGYSLSDWLCLAFVESNFNLSKVNENADGSFDYGIFQINSHYWCNDYKSHSENICHEDCKELLSPDLLSTINCVKKMVSGAGGMKNWVAWRLHCAGRPLSYWMTGCHKE
;
A
#
# COMPACT_ATOMS: atom_id res chain seq x y z
N MET A 1 -5.18 6.69 -40.31
CA MET A 1 -3.79 6.91 -40.75
C MET A 1 -3.01 7.44 -39.56
N MET A 2 -2.11 6.62 -39.02
CA MET A 2 -0.91 7.02 -38.26
C MET A 2 -0.02 5.77 -38.27
N SER A 3 1.03 5.85 -39.08
CA SER A 3 2.01 4.79 -39.28
C SER A 3 3.05 4.89 -38.16
N SER A 4 3.24 3.81 -37.38
CA SER A 4 4.37 3.72 -36.46
C SER A 4 5.34 2.68 -36.98
N THR A 5 6.39 3.17 -37.61
CA THR A 5 7.54 2.42 -38.12
C THR A 5 8.39 1.94 -36.93
N CYS A 6 8.57 0.63 -36.76
CA CYS A 6 9.55 0.09 -35.81
C CYS A 6 10.95 0.14 -36.43
N ARG A 7 11.89 0.86 -35.79
CA ARG A 7 13.32 0.81 -36.13
C ARG A 7 13.97 -0.36 -35.38
N LEU A 8 14.74 -1.19 -36.08
CA LEU A 8 15.74 -2.06 -35.45
C LEU A 8 16.90 -1.19 -34.95
N LEU A 9 17.23 -1.29 -33.67
CA LEU A 9 18.56 -0.96 -33.17
C LEU A 9 19.32 -2.28 -33.00
N SER A 10 20.42 -2.40 -33.73
CA SER A 10 21.41 -3.45 -33.58
C SER A 10 22.50 -2.91 -32.68
N GLU A 11 22.77 -3.58 -31.56
CA GLU A 11 24.01 -3.39 -30.81
C GLU A 11 24.74 -4.73 -30.71
N THR A 12 25.91 -4.76 -31.33
CA THR A 12 26.89 -5.84 -31.23
C THR A 12 27.79 -5.58 -30.02
N SER A 13 27.84 -6.51 -29.08
CA SER A 13 28.85 -6.55 -28.02
C SER A 13 29.65 -7.84 -28.14
N SER A 14 30.90 -7.69 -28.56
CA SER A 14 31.96 -8.71 -28.59
C SER A 14 32.55 -8.93 -27.19
N ILE A 15 32.79 -10.18 -26.78
CA ILE A 15 33.91 -10.62 -25.91
C ILE A 15 34.11 -12.16 -26.02
N GLY A 16 35.29 -12.55 -26.51
CA GLY A 16 36.17 -13.62 -26.00
C GLY A 16 35.70 -15.08 -25.92
N ASP A 17 36.10 -15.89 -26.91
CA ASP A 17 36.02 -17.36 -26.89
C ASP A 17 37.22 -18.02 -26.17
N THR A 18 36.95 -19.03 -25.33
CA THR A 18 37.84 -20.21 -25.25
C THR A 18 37.06 -21.48 -24.89
N GLN A 19 37.13 -22.46 -25.80
CA GLN A 19 36.95 -23.91 -25.64
C GLN A 19 35.57 -24.52 -25.34
N GLY A 20 34.89 -24.90 -26.43
CA GLY A 20 34.66 -26.31 -26.77
C GLY A 20 33.67 -27.12 -25.92
N SER A 21 32.39 -27.11 -26.30
CA SER A 21 31.51 -28.28 -26.14
C SER A 21 30.26 -28.14 -27.01
N SER A 22 29.96 -29.18 -27.78
CA SER A 22 28.76 -29.29 -28.64
C SER A 22 27.49 -29.28 -27.79
N ARG A 23 26.65 -28.24 -27.95
CA ARG A 23 25.25 -28.22 -27.49
C ARG A 23 24.38 -27.51 -28.53
N ARG A 24 23.25 -28.14 -28.83
CA ARG A 24 22.14 -27.57 -29.63
C ARG A 24 21.57 -26.36 -28.89
N ASP A 25 21.69 -25.17 -29.47
CA ASP A 25 20.96 -24.00 -29.01
C ASP A 25 19.50 -24.13 -29.40
N SER A 26 18.67 -24.32 -28.38
CA SER A 26 17.22 -24.19 -28.48
C SER A 26 16.91 -22.72 -28.24
N GLU A 27 16.58 -21.98 -29.30
CA GLU A 27 15.93 -20.67 -29.18
C GLU A 27 14.62 -20.87 -28.42
N ARG A 28 14.59 -20.48 -27.13
CA ARG A 28 13.37 -20.41 -26.33
C ARG A 28 12.87 -18.98 -26.36
N ASN A 29 11.92 -18.71 -27.25
CA ASN A 29 11.07 -17.53 -27.14
C ASN A 29 10.14 -17.73 -25.94
N PHE A 30 10.41 -17.01 -24.86
CA PHE A 30 9.54 -16.93 -23.68
C PHE A 30 8.50 -15.83 -23.93
N CYS A 31 7.29 -16.21 -24.29
CA CYS A 31 6.13 -15.32 -24.17
C CYS A 31 5.58 -15.49 -22.75
N LEU A 32 5.80 -14.50 -21.89
CA LEU A 32 5.08 -14.39 -20.62
C LEU A 32 3.61 -14.05 -20.90
N GLU A 33 2.72 -14.82 -20.28
CA GLU A 33 1.26 -14.68 -20.34
C GLU A 33 0.76 -13.26 -20.07
N PRO A 34 -0.45 -12.98 -20.58
CA PRO A 34 -1.52 -12.60 -19.67
C PRO A 34 -2.71 -13.56 -19.74
N SER A 35 -3.17 -13.96 -18.55
CA SER A 35 -4.36 -14.77 -18.28
C SER A 35 -5.67 -14.04 -18.66
N PRO A 36 -6.87 -14.64 -18.49
CA PRO A 36 -7.49 -15.52 -19.46
C PRO A 36 -8.87 -14.99 -19.85
N LEU A 37 -9.10 -14.57 -21.10
CA LEU A 37 -10.47 -14.42 -21.62
C LEU A 37 -10.53 -14.27 -23.15
N THR A 38 -10.04 -15.24 -23.91
CA THR A 38 -10.54 -15.42 -25.29
C THR A 38 -10.34 -16.87 -25.76
N PHE A 39 -11.37 -17.70 -25.61
CA PHE A 39 -11.50 -18.92 -26.42
C PHE A 39 -12.01 -18.50 -27.81
N LEU A 40 -11.10 -18.32 -28.77
CA LEU A 40 -11.46 -18.26 -30.18
C LEU A 40 -11.47 -19.70 -30.73
N ARG A 41 -12.68 -20.27 -30.85
CA ARG A 41 -12.92 -21.54 -31.52
C ARG A 41 -13.24 -21.24 -32.99
N CYS A 42 -12.34 -21.62 -33.89
CA CYS A 42 -12.64 -21.62 -35.33
C CYS A 42 -13.33 -22.95 -35.69
N SER A 43 -14.46 -22.89 -36.39
CA SER A 43 -15.08 -24.03 -37.06
C SER A 43 -15.23 -23.70 -38.54
N GLU A 44 -14.94 -24.72 -39.35
CA GLU A 44 -14.88 -24.70 -40.82
C GLU A 44 -16.22 -25.22 -41.36
N GLU A 45 -16.90 -24.43 -42.21
CA GLU A 45 -18.01 -24.95 -43.02
C GLU A 45 -17.61 -24.93 -44.51
N THR A 46 -17.50 -26.14 -45.06
CA THR A 46 -17.34 -26.41 -46.48
C THR A 46 -18.64 -26.11 -47.22
N SER A 47 -18.58 -25.29 -48.29
CA SER A 47 -19.67 -25.15 -49.25
C SER A 47 -19.11 -25.22 -50.67
N SER A 48 -19.43 -26.32 -51.34
CA SER A 48 -19.25 -26.52 -52.77
C SER A 48 -20.38 -25.83 -53.54
N THR A 49 -20.07 -24.91 -54.44
CA THR A 49 -20.36 -24.99 -55.89
C THR A 49 -20.13 -23.64 -56.60
N SER A 50 -19.41 -23.76 -57.72
CA SER A 50 -19.20 -22.88 -58.87
C SER A 50 -19.81 -21.46 -58.89
N GLY A 51 -18.94 -20.46 -59.05
CA GLY A 51 -19.25 -19.31 -59.91
C GLY A 51 -18.92 -17.91 -59.36
N ARG A 52 -17.72 -17.43 -59.69
CA ARG A 52 -17.32 -16.02 -59.93
C ARG A 52 -17.18 -15.04 -58.74
N SER A 53 -16.00 -14.41 -58.74
CA SER A 53 -15.61 -13.13 -58.13
C SER A 53 -15.12 -13.14 -56.69
N SER A 54 -13.81 -12.94 -56.57
CA SER A 54 -13.02 -12.62 -55.40
C SER A 54 -13.44 -11.31 -54.75
N GLY A 55 -13.74 -11.36 -53.45
CA GLY A 55 -13.87 -10.19 -52.58
C GLY A 55 -13.53 -10.58 -51.14
N PRO A 56 -12.82 -9.75 -50.36
CA PRO A 56 -12.48 -10.06 -48.98
C PRO A 56 -13.76 -10.06 -48.13
N GLN A 57 -14.00 -11.15 -47.40
CA GLN A 57 -15.09 -11.22 -46.43
C GLN A 57 -14.79 -10.25 -45.30
N ALA A 58 -15.55 -9.16 -45.23
CA ALA A 58 -15.49 -8.21 -44.14
C ALA A 58 -16.08 -8.86 -42.88
N LEU A 59 -15.22 -9.16 -41.90
CA LEU A 59 -15.66 -9.41 -40.53
C LEU A 59 -16.34 -8.14 -40.01
N SER A 60 -17.67 -8.17 -40.02
CA SER A 60 -18.49 -7.09 -39.50
C SER A 60 -18.52 -7.21 -37.97
N CYS A 61 -17.63 -6.46 -37.31
CA CYS A 61 -17.74 -6.23 -35.87
C CYS A 61 -18.99 -5.39 -35.62
N THR A 62 -20.11 -6.04 -35.29
CA THR A 62 -21.32 -5.36 -34.82
C THR A 62 -21.06 -4.84 -33.41
N PHE A 63 -20.49 -3.65 -33.33
CA PHE A 63 -20.38 -2.91 -32.08
C PHE A 63 -21.79 -2.51 -31.64
N SER A 64 -22.41 -3.35 -30.82
CA SER A 64 -23.64 -2.99 -30.12
C SER A 64 -23.30 -1.90 -29.09
N PRO A 65 -23.78 -0.66 -29.24
CA PRO A 65 -23.38 0.46 -28.38
C PRO A 65 -23.72 0.20 -26.90
N LEU A 66 -24.80 -0.55 -26.64
CA LEU A 66 -25.17 -0.97 -25.28
C LEU A 66 -24.15 -1.90 -24.62
N LYS A 67 -23.41 -2.70 -25.40
CA LYS A 67 -22.46 -3.69 -24.87
C LYS A 67 -21.15 -3.04 -24.45
N MET A 68 -20.71 -2.03 -25.20
CA MET A 68 -19.52 -1.22 -24.90
C MET A 68 -19.73 -0.28 -23.72
N MET A 69 -20.90 0.34 -23.60
CA MET A 69 -21.24 1.19 -22.45
C MET A 69 -21.31 0.39 -21.15
N ARG A 70 -21.79 -0.86 -21.21
CA ARG A 70 -21.78 -1.78 -20.06
C ARG A 70 -20.37 -2.16 -19.61
N THR A 71 -19.48 -2.53 -20.53
CA THR A 71 -18.08 -2.84 -20.16
C THR A 71 -17.34 -1.62 -19.63
N LEU A 72 -17.56 -0.43 -20.22
CA LEU A 72 -17.01 0.83 -19.70
C LEU A 72 -17.55 1.15 -18.31
N LEU A 73 -18.85 1.02 -18.06
CA LEU A 73 -19.45 1.23 -16.74
C LEU A 73 -18.91 0.24 -15.71
N MET A 74 -18.78 -1.05 -16.04
CA MET A 74 -18.22 -2.05 -15.12
C MET A 74 -16.72 -1.80 -14.83
N SER A 75 -15.96 -1.34 -15.84
CA SER A 75 -14.57 -0.91 -15.69
C SER A 75 -14.46 0.34 -14.81
N LEU A 76 -15.34 1.34 -15.00
CA LEU A 76 -15.37 2.57 -14.20
C LEU A 76 -15.71 2.25 -12.74
N VAL A 77 -16.71 1.39 -12.51
CA VAL A 77 -17.12 0.94 -11.18
C VAL A 77 -16.00 0.15 -10.51
N SER A 78 -15.29 -0.73 -11.23
CA SER A 78 -14.13 -1.46 -10.71
C SER A 78 -12.99 -0.53 -10.31
N CYS A 79 -12.74 0.54 -11.08
CA CYS A 79 -11.70 1.54 -10.80
C CYS A 79 -12.09 2.48 -9.63
N LEU A 80 -13.38 2.67 -9.37
CA LEU A 80 -13.89 3.49 -8.27
C LEU A 80 -13.78 2.80 -6.89
N VAL A 81 -13.50 1.49 -6.85
CA VAL A 81 -13.34 0.75 -5.60
C VAL A 81 -11.84 0.67 -5.24
N ALA A 82 -11.21 1.83 -5.09
CA ALA A 82 -9.98 1.91 -4.29
C ALA A 82 -10.41 2.02 -2.83
N ILE A 83 -10.69 0.87 -2.20
CA ILE A 83 -10.95 0.82 -0.75
C ILE A 83 -9.62 1.18 -0.09
N ASN A 84 -9.55 2.36 0.53
CA ASN A 84 -8.52 2.64 1.52
C ASN A 84 -8.78 1.70 2.70
N GLU A 85 -8.20 0.51 2.63
CA GLU A 85 -8.17 -0.45 3.74
C GLU A 85 -7.47 0.25 4.91
N ALA A 86 -8.25 0.76 5.86
CA ALA A 86 -7.71 1.29 7.10
C ALA A 86 -7.05 0.12 7.85
N LYS A 87 -5.74 0.19 8.05
CA LYS A 87 -5.02 -0.83 8.83
C LYS A 87 -5.36 -0.64 10.31
N LEU A 88 -6.39 -1.32 10.78
CA LEU A 88 -6.81 -1.29 12.18
C LEU A 88 -6.09 -2.37 12.98
N ILE A 89 -5.57 -2.02 14.16
CA ILE A 89 -5.09 -2.98 15.15
C ILE A 89 -6.12 -3.18 16.26
N ASN A 90 -6.30 -4.42 16.73
CA ASN A 90 -7.17 -4.69 17.87
C ASN A 90 -6.53 -4.14 19.17
N ARG A 91 -7.35 -3.62 20.09
CA ARG A 91 -6.92 -3.14 21.41
C ARG A 91 -5.99 -4.10 22.15
N CYS A 92 -6.33 -5.39 22.23
CA CYS A 92 -5.51 -6.34 22.99
C CYS A 92 -4.25 -6.77 22.24
N ASP A 93 -4.28 -6.77 20.90
CA ASP A 93 -3.07 -7.03 20.11
C ASP A 93 -2.09 -5.86 20.24
N LEU A 94 -2.59 -4.63 20.19
CA LEU A 94 -1.79 -3.44 20.50
C LEU A 94 -1.22 -3.52 21.92
N ALA A 95 -2.03 -3.87 22.93
CA ALA A 95 -1.56 -4.03 24.29
C ALA A 95 -0.40 -5.04 24.40
N ARG A 96 -0.49 -6.17 23.68
CA ARG A 96 0.56 -7.19 23.64
C ARG A 96 1.83 -6.66 22.98
N VAL A 97 1.73 -5.94 21.86
CA VAL A 97 2.89 -5.34 21.18
C VAL A 97 3.55 -4.31 22.09
N LEU A 98 2.79 -3.37 22.65
CA LEU A 98 3.33 -2.34 23.54
C LEU A 98 3.96 -2.93 24.80
N HIS A 99 3.41 -4.04 25.32
CA HIS A 99 4.01 -4.75 26.45
C HIS A 99 5.36 -5.40 26.08
N LYS A 100 5.42 -6.06 24.92
CA LYS A 100 6.65 -6.68 24.39
C LYS A 100 7.75 -5.67 24.12
N GLU A 101 7.37 -4.44 23.74
CA GLU A 101 8.29 -3.34 23.49
C GLU A 101 8.52 -2.46 24.73
N ASP A 102 8.35 -2.99 25.94
CA ASP A 102 8.68 -2.34 27.22
C ASP A 102 8.00 -0.97 27.46
N LEU A 103 6.76 -0.79 27.01
CA LEU A 103 5.99 0.43 27.30
C LEU A 103 5.12 0.36 28.56
N ASP A 104 4.96 -0.81 29.18
CA ASP A 104 4.22 -0.93 30.45
C ASP A 104 5.04 -0.32 31.60
N GLY A 105 4.66 0.88 32.04
CA GLY A 105 5.36 1.62 33.08
C GLY A 105 6.47 2.55 32.57
N PHE A 106 6.69 2.63 31.25
CA PHE A 106 7.70 3.52 30.66
C PHE A 106 7.41 4.98 31.01
N GLU A 107 8.37 5.66 31.61
CA GLU A 107 8.24 7.04 32.13
C GLU A 107 7.02 7.23 33.06
N GLY A 108 6.59 6.16 33.73
CA GLY A 108 5.45 6.16 34.65
C GLY A 108 4.07 6.02 33.99
N TYR A 109 4.00 5.75 32.69
CA TYR A 109 2.74 5.53 31.97
C TYR A 109 2.43 4.04 31.81
N SER A 110 1.21 3.64 32.14
CA SER A 110 0.76 2.26 32.02
C SER A 110 0.38 1.91 30.57
N LEU A 111 0.25 0.62 30.24
CA LEU A 111 -0.35 0.22 28.95
C LEU A 111 -1.73 0.85 28.71
N SER A 112 -2.51 1.09 29.76
CA SER A 112 -3.83 1.70 29.63
C SER A 112 -3.75 3.15 29.14
N ASP A 113 -2.70 3.88 29.51
CA ASP A 113 -2.44 5.23 29.03
C ASP A 113 -2.12 5.22 27.53
N TRP A 114 -1.26 4.30 27.09
CA TRP A 114 -0.91 4.13 25.67
C TRP A 114 -2.10 3.70 24.80
N LEU A 115 -2.94 2.78 25.30
CA LEU A 115 -4.15 2.36 24.61
C LEU A 115 -5.17 3.50 24.50
N CYS A 116 -5.32 4.29 25.56
CA CYS A 116 -6.17 5.48 25.52
C CYS A 116 -5.64 6.49 24.49
N LEU A 117 -4.34 6.77 24.50
CA LEU A 117 -3.67 7.65 23.51
C LEU A 117 -3.96 7.18 22.07
N ALA A 118 -3.65 5.93 21.76
CA ALA A 118 -3.87 5.36 20.42
C ALA A 118 -5.34 5.47 19.97
N PHE A 119 -6.28 5.29 20.90
CA PHE A 119 -7.70 5.40 20.58
C PHE A 119 -8.12 6.85 20.28
N VAL A 120 -7.75 7.80 21.13
CA VAL A 120 -8.17 9.20 20.96
C VAL A 120 -7.49 9.88 19.77
N GLU A 121 -6.26 9.47 19.45
CA GLU A 121 -5.50 10.02 18.33
C GLU A 121 -5.92 9.40 17.00
N SER A 122 -6.09 8.07 16.92
CA SER A 122 -6.29 7.41 15.63
C SER A 122 -7.43 6.40 15.57
N ASN A 123 -8.13 6.15 16.67
CA ASN A 123 -9.09 5.04 16.78
C ASN A 123 -8.44 3.70 16.37
N PHE A 124 -7.18 3.49 16.81
CA PHE A 124 -6.36 2.32 16.48
C PHE A 124 -6.04 2.13 14.99
N ASN A 125 -6.11 3.20 14.20
CA ASN A 125 -5.76 3.16 12.77
C ASN A 125 -4.26 3.42 12.57
N LEU A 126 -3.54 2.36 12.22
CA LEU A 126 -2.10 2.37 11.94
C LEU A 126 -1.73 3.24 10.74
N SER A 127 -2.65 3.39 9.79
CA SER A 127 -2.44 4.13 8.54
C SER A 127 -3.07 5.53 8.55
N LYS A 128 -3.46 6.05 9.72
CA LYS A 128 -4.08 7.38 9.81
C LYS A 128 -3.06 8.47 9.47
N VAL A 129 -3.43 9.36 8.56
CA VAL A 129 -2.66 10.56 8.24
C VAL A 129 -3.59 11.75 8.32
N ASN A 130 -3.18 12.80 9.02
CA ASN A 130 -3.93 14.05 9.15
C ASN A 130 -3.07 15.23 8.70
N GLU A 131 -3.66 16.19 7.99
CA GLU A 131 -2.98 17.43 7.60
C GLU A 131 -3.25 18.53 8.63
N ASN A 132 -2.20 19.27 8.98
CA ASN A 132 -2.29 20.39 9.90
C ASN A 132 -2.33 21.73 9.16
N ALA A 133 -2.80 22.77 9.84
CA ALA A 133 -2.96 24.10 9.26
C ALA A 133 -1.64 24.75 8.82
N ASP A 134 -0.50 24.32 9.37
CA ASP A 134 0.84 24.77 9.00
C ASP A 134 1.45 23.99 7.81
N GLY A 135 0.70 23.03 7.25
CA GLY A 135 1.13 22.18 6.14
C GLY A 135 1.97 20.97 6.55
N SER A 136 2.22 20.77 7.86
CA SER A 136 2.76 19.53 8.39
C SER A 136 1.69 18.43 8.42
N PHE A 137 2.10 17.19 8.63
CA PHE A 137 1.20 16.04 8.70
C PHE A 137 1.46 15.21 9.96
N ASP A 138 0.40 14.63 10.53
CA ASP A 138 0.48 13.69 11.64
C ASP A 138 0.30 12.26 11.15
N TYR A 139 1.21 11.38 11.55
CA TYR A 139 1.32 10.02 11.01
C TYR A 139 1.03 8.94 12.05
N GLY A 140 0.31 7.93 11.60
CA GLY A 140 0.15 6.66 12.26
C GLY A 140 -0.69 6.70 13.52
N ILE A 141 -0.58 5.61 14.29
CA ILE A 141 -1.47 5.32 15.41
C ILE A 141 -1.43 6.37 16.54
N PHE A 142 -0.27 7.01 16.72
CA PHE A 142 -0.04 8.03 17.74
C PHE A 142 0.02 9.46 17.17
N GLN A 143 -0.34 9.64 15.88
CA GLN A 143 -0.37 10.95 15.22
C GLN A 143 0.93 11.75 15.43
N ILE A 144 2.05 11.15 15.02
CA ILE A 144 3.39 11.73 15.14
C ILE A 144 3.58 12.79 14.04
N ASN A 145 3.84 14.02 14.44
CA ASN A 145 3.92 15.17 13.54
C ASN A 145 5.25 15.25 12.74
N SER A 146 5.16 15.50 11.42
CA SER A 146 6.32 15.59 10.52
C SER A 146 7.14 16.86 10.65
N HIS A 147 6.61 17.94 11.24
CA HIS A 147 7.39 19.15 11.47
C HIS A 147 8.55 18.91 12.45
N TYR A 148 8.36 18.03 13.43
CA TYR A 148 9.32 17.82 14.52
C TYR A 148 9.98 16.44 14.52
N TRP A 149 9.22 15.38 14.27
CA TRP A 149 9.64 14.03 14.70
C TRP A 149 10.16 13.15 13.57
N CYS A 150 9.52 13.19 12.41
CA CYS A 150 9.88 12.35 11.25
C CYS A 150 9.94 13.19 9.98
N ASN A 151 10.60 12.69 8.93
CA ASN A 151 10.68 13.38 7.65
C ASN A 151 9.76 12.74 6.60
N ASP A 152 8.82 13.51 6.04
CA ASP A 152 7.93 13.10 4.95
C ASP A 152 8.36 13.64 3.57
N TYR A 153 9.41 14.47 3.55
CA TYR A 153 9.96 15.18 2.40
C TYR A 153 8.94 16.08 1.68
N LYS A 154 7.85 16.48 2.35
CA LYS A 154 6.83 17.40 1.83
C LYS A 154 6.93 18.79 2.45
N SER A 155 7.33 18.88 3.71
CA SER A 155 7.48 20.11 4.47
C SER A 155 8.82 20.13 5.24
N HIS A 156 9.16 21.26 5.85
CA HIS A 156 10.32 21.35 6.74
C HIS A 156 10.15 20.41 7.94
N SER A 157 11.21 19.71 8.33
CA SER A 157 11.21 18.76 9.45
C SER A 157 12.52 18.84 10.23
N GLU A 158 12.40 18.87 11.56
CA GLU A 158 13.55 18.69 12.47
C GLU A 158 14.03 17.23 12.54
N ASN A 159 13.16 16.28 12.16
CA ASN A 159 13.43 14.84 12.10
C ASN A 159 14.16 14.27 13.33
N ILE A 160 13.67 14.60 14.54
CA ILE A 160 14.28 14.22 15.82
C ILE A 160 14.36 12.68 15.99
N CYS A 161 13.40 11.93 15.44
CA CYS A 161 13.43 10.48 15.51
C CYS A 161 14.43 9.86 14.52
N HIS A 162 14.87 10.61 13.50
CA HIS A 162 15.67 10.13 12.37
C HIS A 162 14.95 9.02 11.57
N GLU A 163 13.66 9.20 11.34
CA GLU A 163 12.77 8.22 10.70
C GLU A 163 12.04 8.83 9.51
N ASP A 164 11.78 8.03 8.46
CA ASP A 164 10.82 8.41 7.41
C ASP A 164 9.40 8.28 7.98
N CYS A 165 8.57 9.30 7.80
CA CYS A 165 7.19 9.27 8.31
C CYS A 165 6.36 8.10 7.77
N LYS A 166 6.73 7.51 6.62
CA LYS A 166 6.08 6.32 6.07
C LYS A 166 6.29 5.08 6.94
N GLU A 167 7.43 4.96 7.61
CA GLU A 167 7.73 3.83 8.51
C GLU A 167 6.79 3.85 9.72
N LEU A 168 6.27 5.02 10.10
CA LEU A 168 5.30 5.17 11.18
C LEU A 168 3.92 4.59 10.85
N LEU A 169 3.68 4.23 9.58
CA LEU A 169 2.47 3.57 9.09
C LEU A 169 2.64 2.04 8.99
N SER A 170 3.81 1.51 9.39
CA SER A 170 4.10 0.08 9.39
C SER A 170 3.25 -0.67 10.44
N PRO A 171 2.73 -1.86 10.11
CA PRO A 171 2.01 -2.68 11.08
C PRO A 171 2.90 -3.31 12.17
N ASP A 172 4.22 -3.33 12.02
CA ASP A 172 5.13 -3.84 13.07
C ASP A 172 5.29 -2.88 14.26
N LEU A 173 4.90 -1.61 14.10
CA LEU A 173 4.96 -0.55 15.11
C LEU A 173 6.35 -0.24 15.68
N LEU A 174 7.44 -0.83 15.20
CA LEU A 174 8.77 -0.68 15.83
C LEU A 174 9.30 0.75 15.71
N SER A 175 9.32 1.31 14.50
CA SER A 175 9.76 2.71 14.28
C SER A 175 8.86 3.69 15.03
N THR A 176 7.55 3.41 15.06
CA THR A 176 6.56 4.19 15.82
C THR A 176 6.85 4.17 17.32
N ILE A 177 7.09 2.99 17.91
CA ILE A 177 7.35 2.82 19.35
C ILE A 177 8.67 3.47 19.74
N ASN A 178 9.73 3.29 18.94
CA ASN A 178 11.02 3.93 19.18
C ASN A 178 10.91 5.45 19.16
N CYS A 179 10.12 6.01 18.24
CA CYS A 179 9.92 7.44 18.17
C CYS A 179 9.12 7.98 19.37
N VAL A 180 8.01 7.34 19.77
CA VAL A 180 7.24 7.82 20.93
C VAL A 180 7.98 7.65 22.26
N LYS A 181 8.88 6.67 22.39
CA LYS A 181 9.80 6.60 23.55
C LYS A 181 10.62 7.88 23.67
N LYS A 182 11.24 8.34 22.57
CA LYS A 182 11.98 9.61 22.53
C LYS A 182 11.10 10.80 22.91
N MET A 183 9.87 10.85 22.38
CA MET A 183 8.92 11.92 22.67
C MET A 183 8.53 11.98 24.15
N VAL A 184 8.24 10.82 24.76
CA VAL A 184 7.75 10.74 26.14
C VAL A 184 8.87 10.91 27.17
N SER A 185 10.11 10.55 26.85
CA SER A 185 11.27 10.90 27.68
C SER A 185 11.63 12.39 27.64
N GLY A 186 11.05 13.16 26.71
CA GLY A 186 11.19 14.61 26.64
C GLY A 186 10.37 15.36 27.69
N ALA A 187 10.53 16.69 27.72
CA ALA A 187 9.74 17.55 28.59
C ALA A 187 8.23 17.39 28.30
N GLY A 188 7.44 17.18 29.36
CA GLY A 188 5.98 17.05 29.28
C GLY A 188 5.45 15.62 29.11
N GLY A 189 6.25 14.66 28.65
CA GLY A 189 5.82 13.27 28.45
C GLY A 189 4.57 13.15 27.57
N MET A 190 3.61 12.30 27.94
CA MET A 190 2.34 12.17 27.20
C MET A 190 1.48 13.44 27.19
N LYS A 191 1.77 14.44 28.04
CA LYS A 191 1.03 15.71 28.02
C LYS A 191 1.28 16.51 26.75
N ASN A 192 2.25 16.12 25.91
CA ASN A 192 2.45 16.74 24.60
C ASN A 192 1.29 16.45 23.64
N TRP A 193 0.57 15.34 23.83
CA TRP A 193 -0.66 15.05 23.09
C TRP A 193 -1.86 15.74 23.70
N VAL A 194 -2.43 16.71 22.97
CA VAL A 194 -3.58 17.50 23.42
C VAL A 194 -4.78 16.59 23.68
N ALA A 195 -5.08 15.64 22.80
CA ALA A 195 -6.23 14.75 22.96
C ALA A 195 -6.07 13.85 24.19
N TRP A 196 -4.87 13.32 24.44
CA TRP A 196 -4.60 12.52 25.64
C TRP A 196 -4.80 13.32 26.93
N ARG A 197 -4.35 14.59 26.99
CA ARG A 197 -4.61 15.45 28.16
C ARG A 197 -6.11 15.62 28.44
N LEU A 198 -6.92 15.78 27.41
CA LEU A 198 -8.35 16.04 27.54
C LEU A 198 -9.16 14.78 27.88
N HIS A 199 -8.76 13.65 27.31
CA HIS A 199 -9.56 12.43 27.28
C HIS A 199 -8.99 11.25 28.07
N CYS A 200 -7.73 11.30 28.50
CA CYS A 200 -7.06 10.19 29.19
C CYS A 200 -6.47 10.60 30.54
N ALA A 201 -5.77 11.73 30.61
CA ALA A 201 -5.05 12.16 31.80
C ALA A 201 -5.96 12.27 33.05
N GLY A 202 -5.57 11.63 34.14
CA GLY A 202 -6.27 11.69 35.43
C GLY A 202 -7.60 10.93 35.47
N ARG A 203 -7.92 10.12 34.45
CA ARG A 203 -9.14 9.31 34.39
C ARG A 203 -8.86 7.86 34.78
N PRO A 204 -9.88 7.10 35.25
CA PRO A 204 -9.74 5.67 35.45
C PRO A 204 -9.65 4.96 34.09
N LEU A 205 -8.47 4.42 33.77
CA LEU A 205 -8.16 3.78 32.48
C LEU A 205 -8.15 2.25 32.53
N SER A 206 -8.49 1.64 33.67
CA SER A 206 -8.40 0.18 33.88
C SER A 206 -9.21 -0.65 32.87
N TYR A 207 -10.29 -0.10 32.33
CA TYR A 207 -11.12 -0.78 31.33
C TYR A 207 -10.35 -1.09 30.03
N TRP A 208 -9.31 -0.32 29.71
CA TRP A 208 -8.49 -0.53 28.52
C TRP A 208 -7.73 -1.86 28.51
N MET A 209 -7.54 -2.48 29.68
CA MET A 209 -6.91 -3.80 29.80
C MET A 209 -7.91 -4.92 30.09
N THR A 210 -9.22 -4.62 30.24
CA THR A 210 -10.22 -5.65 30.51
C THR A 210 -10.27 -6.67 29.37
N GLY A 211 -10.10 -7.94 29.71
CA GLY A 211 -10.12 -9.05 28.75
C GLY A 211 -8.87 -9.18 27.87
N CYS A 212 -7.81 -8.40 28.11
CA CYS A 212 -6.54 -8.57 27.42
C CYS A 212 -5.59 -9.47 28.22
N HIS A 213 -4.91 -10.37 27.51
CA HIS A 213 -3.85 -11.22 28.06
C HIS A 213 -2.49 -10.72 27.58
N LYS A 214 -1.50 -10.71 28.47
CA LYS A 214 -0.14 -10.21 28.18
C LYS A 214 0.79 -11.26 27.56
N GLU A 215 0.27 -12.48 27.32
CA GLU A 215 0.98 -13.65 26.79
C GLU A 215 0.83 -13.77 25.25
#